data_AF-A0A6L8K6R1-F1
#
_entry.id   AF-A0A6L8K6R1-F1
#
_cell.length_a   1.000
_cell.length_b   1.000
_cell.length_c   1.000
_cell.angle_alpha   90.00
_cell.angle_beta   90.00
_cell.angle_gamma   90.00
#
_symmetry.space_group_name_H-M   'P 1'
#
loop_
_entity.id
_entity.type
_entity.pdbx_description
1 polymer ?
#
loop_
_entity_poly.entity_id
_entity_poly.type
_entity_poly.pdbx_seq_one_letter_code
_entity_poly.pdbx_strand_id
1 'polypeptide(L)'
;MLDRVFRPVAGLAAVDCGNGQLMRMMDNTAFANPAGGAYHCWIESADDVVGEREVVDLTFRHNHTYAEKNGFGWQRELPPDFLWGPQSRIVVKAPLAAIPDRFPDGMVWLCETDEGWAWMMDQLATHQNAFVALTTQALQLFQASLPPESTLLAPAAPEVATPATVVMAAL
;
A
#
# COMPACT_ATOMS: atom_id res chain seq x y z
N MET A 1 9.38 15.27 -2.35
CA MET A 1 10.47 14.44 -1.81
C MET A 1 9.81 13.20 -1.24
N LEU A 2 10.39 12.01 -1.40
CA LEU A 2 9.96 10.80 -0.68
C LEU A 2 10.64 10.82 0.68
N ASP A 3 10.23 11.72 1.56
CA ASP A 3 10.86 12.02 2.85
C ASP A 3 10.30 11.19 4.02
N ARG A 4 9.36 10.30 3.73
CA ARG A 4 8.71 9.44 4.72
C ARG A 4 9.27 8.02 4.73
N VAL A 5 9.20 7.39 5.88
CA VAL A 5 9.48 5.95 6.01
C VAL A 5 8.24 5.18 5.61
N PHE A 6 8.37 4.25 4.66
CA PHE A 6 7.30 3.38 4.23
C PHE A 6 7.59 1.92 4.58
N ARG A 7 6.54 1.16 4.87
CA ARG A 7 6.59 -0.29 5.09
C ARG A 7 5.65 -1.00 4.11
N PRO A 8 6.01 -2.20 3.63
CA PRO A 8 5.06 -3.04 2.93
C PRO A 8 4.06 -3.62 3.94
N VAL A 9 2.84 -3.87 3.47
CA VAL A 9 1.74 -4.43 4.25
C VAL A 9 1.04 -5.48 3.40
N ALA A 10 0.60 -6.56 4.02
CA ALA A 10 -0.15 -7.63 3.38
C ALA A 10 -1.35 -8.01 4.23
N GLY A 11 -2.44 -8.35 3.57
CA GLY A 11 -3.68 -8.71 4.26
C GLY A 11 -4.85 -8.87 3.32
N LEU A 12 -6.03 -8.51 3.82
CA LEU A 12 -7.28 -8.65 3.12
C LEU A 12 -7.68 -7.32 2.47
N ALA A 13 -8.39 -7.42 1.35
CA ALA A 13 -8.88 -6.26 0.64
C ALA A 13 -10.27 -6.48 0.02
N ALA A 14 -10.96 -5.38 -0.23
CA ALA A 14 -12.14 -5.33 -1.07
C ALA A 14 -12.03 -4.12 -2.00
N VAL A 15 -12.31 -4.35 -3.28
CA VAL A 15 -12.34 -3.29 -4.30
C VAL A 15 -13.71 -3.29 -4.96
N ASP A 16 -14.32 -2.13 -5.05
CA ASP A 16 -15.59 -1.95 -5.75
C ASP A 16 -15.34 -1.86 -7.26
N CYS A 17 -15.92 -2.80 -8.01
CA CYS A 17 -15.86 -2.89 -9.47
C CYS A 17 -17.00 -2.12 -10.15
N GLY A 18 -17.96 -1.57 -9.39
CA GLY A 18 -19.16 -0.90 -9.89
C GLY A 18 -20.42 -1.75 -9.78
N ASN A 19 -21.58 -1.09 -9.87
CA ASN A 19 -22.90 -1.72 -9.84
C ASN A 19 -23.15 -2.68 -8.65
N GLY A 20 -22.52 -2.41 -7.51
CA GLY A 20 -22.65 -3.24 -6.30
C GLY A 20 -21.90 -4.58 -6.37
N GLN A 21 -20.94 -4.70 -7.30
CA GLN A 21 -20.03 -5.85 -7.36
C GLN A 21 -18.70 -5.52 -6.68
N LEU A 22 -18.38 -6.26 -5.62
CA LEU A 22 -17.08 -6.17 -4.96
C LEU A 22 -16.20 -7.34 -5.36
N MET A 23 -14.98 -7.04 -5.79
CA MET A 23 -13.89 -7.99 -5.80
C MET A 23 -13.36 -8.15 -4.38
N ARG A 24 -13.59 -9.32 -3.78
CA ARG A 24 -13.22 -9.62 -2.39
C ARG A 24 -11.99 -10.52 -2.36
N MET A 25 -10.92 -10.00 -1.74
CA MET A 25 -9.67 -10.70 -1.44
C MET A 25 -9.60 -10.90 0.07
N MET A 26 -10.48 -11.77 0.60
CA MET A 26 -10.76 -11.88 2.04
C MET A 26 -10.60 -13.30 2.58
N ASP A 27 -9.95 -14.19 1.82
CA ASP A 27 -9.75 -15.57 2.25
C ASP A 27 -8.35 -15.72 2.83
N ASN A 28 -8.23 -15.89 4.15
CA ASN A 28 -6.93 -16.10 4.80
C ASN A 28 -6.22 -17.39 4.33
N THR A 29 -6.95 -18.37 3.77
CA THR A 29 -6.32 -19.56 3.16
C THR A 29 -5.52 -19.21 1.91
N ALA A 30 -5.74 -18.03 1.32
CA ALA A 30 -4.95 -17.50 0.22
C ALA A 30 -3.44 -17.46 0.53
N PHE A 31 -3.07 -17.18 1.77
CA PHE A 31 -1.66 -17.14 2.20
C PHE A 31 -1.03 -18.53 2.35
N ALA A 32 -1.85 -19.59 2.41
CA ALA A 32 -1.36 -20.97 2.41
C ALA A 32 -1.09 -21.49 0.98
N ASN A 33 -1.48 -20.75 -0.07
CA ASN A 33 -1.24 -21.14 -1.46
C ASN A 33 0.15 -20.68 -1.92
N PRO A 34 1.08 -21.60 -2.25
CA PRO A 34 2.43 -21.23 -2.69
C PRO A 34 2.45 -20.53 -4.06
N ALA A 35 1.37 -20.60 -4.85
CA ALA A 35 1.25 -19.87 -6.11
C ALA A 35 0.69 -18.44 -5.95
N GLY A 36 0.37 -18.03 -4.72
CA GLY A 36 -0.40 -16.82 -4.43
C GLY A 36 -1.92 -17.10 -4.42
N GLY A 37 -2.68 -16.27 -3.71
CA GLY A 37 -4.12 -16.44 -3.53
C GLY A 37 -4.86 -15.09 -3.50
N ALA A 38 -6.14 -15.12 -3.10
CA ALA A 38 -6.99 -13.93 -2.96
C ALA A 38 -6.64 -13.07 -1.72
N TYR A 39 -5.41 -12.55 -1.66
CA TYR A 39 -4.95 -11.53 -0.71
C TYR A 39 -4.45 -10.29 -1.46
N HIS A 40 -4.15 -9.22 -0.73
CA HIS A 40 -3.62 -7.98 -1.31
C HIS A 40 -2.42 -7.45 -0.54
N CYS A 41 -1.51 -6.79 -1.25
CA CYS A 41 -0.38 -6.07 -0.66
C CYS A 41 -0.46 -4.58 -1.02
N TRP A 42 -0.08 -3.74 -0.07
CA TRP A 42 0.04 -2.29 -0.25
C TRP A 42 1.23 -1.76 0.56
N ILE A 43 1.43 -0.45 0.52
CA ILE A 43 2.50 0.23 1.24
C ILE A 43 1.85 1.27 2.16
N GLU A 44 2.34 1.39 3.38
CA GLU A 44 1.90 2.42 4.33
C GLU A 44 3.08 3.22 4.87
N SER A 45 2.86 4.49 5.20
CA SER A 45 3.83 5.22 6.03
C SER A 45 3.96 4.57 7.42
N ALA A 46 5.20 4.47 7.90
CA ALA A 46 5.56 3.84 9.16
C ALA A 46 6.03 4.84 10.23
N ASP A 47 6.24 6.10 9.84
CA ASP A 47 6.76 7.18 10.68
C ASP A 47 5.68 7.95 11.48
N ASP A 48 4.43 7.48 11.48
CA ASP A 48 3.30 8.16 12.12
C ASP A 48 3.28 8.05 13.65
N VAL A 49 4.16 8.80 14.30
CA VAL A 49 4.04 9.10 15.73
C VAL A 49 3.11 10.31 15.95
N VAL A 50 2.87 11.15 14.92
CA VAL A 50 2.10 12.42 15.03
C VAL A 50 1.12 12.67 13.86
N GLY A 51 1.26 11.97 12.73
CA GLY A 51 0.52 12.24 11.48
C GLY A 51 -0.54 11.19 11.10
N GLU A 52 -1.23 11.45 9.98
CA GLU A 52 -2.11 10.49 9.33
C GLU A 52 -1.31 9.57 8.38
N ARG A 53 -1.63 8.28 8.43
CA ARG A 53 -1.04 7.27 7.54
C ARG A 53 -1.32 7.57 6.08
N GLU A 54 -0.27 7.55 5.27
CA GLU A 54 -0.39 7.46 3.83
C GLU A 54 -0.48 6.01 3.39
N VAL A 55 -1.37 5.75 2.43
CA VAL A 55 -1.55 4.46 1.78
C VAL A 55 -1.13 4.62 0.34
N VAL A 56 -0.30 3.69 -0.13
CA VAL A 56 0.13 3.60 -1.52
C VAL A 56 -0.16 2.19 -2.05
N ASP A 57 -0.93 2.11 -3.14
CA ASP A 57 -1.18 0.87 -3.87
C ASP A 57 -0.77 1.07 -5.35
N LEU A 58 0.43 0.59 -5.68
CA LEU A 58 0.99 0.64 -7.03
C LEU A 58 0.37 -0.40 -7.98
N THR A 59 -0.44 -1.31 -7.45
CA THR A 59 -1.09 -2.39 -8.20
C THR A 59 -2.55 -2.07 -8.51
N PHE A 60 -3.03 -0.87 -8.18
CA PHE A 60 -4.45 -0.56 -8.27
C PHE A 60 -5.03 -0.69 -9.68
N ARG A 61 -4.30 -0.27 -10.72
CA ARG A 61 -4.70 -0.55 -12.10
C ARG A 61 -4.74 -2.04 -12.45
N HIS A 62 -3.86 -2.84 -11.86
CA HIS A 62 -3.86 -4.28 -12.09
C HIS A 62 -5.10 -4.96 -11.48
N ASN A 63 -5.73 -4.36 -10.46
CA ASN A 63 -7.01 -4.82 -9.93
C ASN A 63 -8.11 -4.79 -10.98
N HIS A 64 -8.10 -3.82 -11.91
CA HIS A 64 -9.01 -3.80 -13.06
C HIS A 64 -8.80 -5.04 -13.95
N THR A 65 -7.56 -5.27 -14.40
CA THR A 65 -7.24 -6.43 -15.25
C THR A 65 -7.53 -7.75 -14.56
N TYR A 66 -7.26 -7.86 -13.25
CA TYR A 66 -7.61 -9.04 -12.46
C TYR A 66 -9.13 -9.22 -12.40
N ALA A 67 -9.90 -8.16 -12.12
CA ALA A 67 -11.36 -8.21 -12.05
C ALA A 67 -11.95 -8.71 -13.37
N GLU A 68 -11.56 -8.14 -14.51
CA GLU A 68 -12.03 -8.55 -15.83
C GLU A 68 -11.70 -10.03 -16.13
N LYS A 69 -10.45 -10.45 -15.86
CA LYS A 69 -10.00 -11.83 -16.11
C LYS A 69 -10.74 -12.87 -15.26
N ASN A 70 -11.21 -12.47 -14.08
CA ASN A 70 -11.95 -13.32 -13.15
C ASN A 70 -13.47 -13.16 -13.28
N GLY A 71 -13.95 -12.51 -14.35
CA GLY A 71 -15.37 -12.43 -14.68
C GLY A 71 -16.17 -11.40 -13.87
N PHE A 72 -15.51 -10.48 -13.17
CA PHE A 72 -16.17 -9.36 -12.52
C PHE A 72 -16.59 -8.33 -13.58
N GLY A 73 -17.81 -7.83 -13.48
CA GLY A 73 -18.30 -6.76 -14.34
C GLY A 73 -17.75 -5.43 -13.87
N TRP A 74 -16.51 -5.11 -14.23
CA TRP A 74 -15.95 -3.78 -13.96
C TRP A 74 -16.71 -2.74 -14.80
N GLN A 75 -17.35 -1.79 -14.12
CA GLN A 75 -18.25 -0.80 -14.70
C GLN A 75 -17.89 0.63 -14.26
N ARG A 76 -16.95 0.78 -13.33
CA ARG A 76 -16.41 2.09 -12.94
C ARG A 76 -15.47 2.60 -14.02
N GLU A 77 -15.33 3.92 -14.12
CA GLU A 77 -14.28 4.53 -14.92
C GLU A 77 -12.92 3.98 -14.46
N LEU A 78 -11.94 3.90 -15.38
CA LEU A 78 -10.66 3.29 -15.06
C LEU A 78 -10.07 3.95 -13.81
N PRO A 79 -9.71 3.16 -12.79
CA PRO A 79 -9.11 3.72 -11.59
C PRO A 79 -7.80 4.43 -11.95
N PRO A 80 -7.29 5.35 -11.10
CA PRO A 80 -5.96 5.90 -11.29
C PRO A 80 -4.93 4.76 -11.38
N ASP A 81 -3.83 5.00 -12.10
CA ASP A 81 -2.78 4.00 -12.29
C ASP A 81 -2.29 3.40 -10.96
N PHE A 82 -2.33 4.21 -9.90
CA PHE A 82 -2.00 3.87 -8.52
C PHE A 82 -2.91 4.64 -7.56
N LEU A 83 -3.08 4.13 -6.33
CA LEU A 83 -3.61 4.90 -5.22
C LEU A 83 -2.46 5.48 -4.41
N TRP A 84 -2.53 6.76 -4.07
CA TRP A 84 -1.63 7.40 -3.11
C TRP A 84 -2.36 8.54 -2.41
N GLY A 85 -2.42 8.48 -1.09
CA GLY A 85 -2.91 9.59 -0.28
C GLY A 85 -3.11 9.22 1.18
N PRO A 86 -3.67 10.14 1.98
CA PRO A 86 -4.01 9.87 3.36
C PRO A 86 -5.07 8.76 3.46
N GLN A 87 -4.92 7.90 4.47
CA GLN A 87 -5.76 6.73 4.70
C GLN A 87 -7.25 7.10 4.76
N SER A 88 -7.64 8.23 5.38
CA SER A 88 -9.04 8.68 5.46
C SER A 88 -9.69 8.95 4.10
N ARG A 89 -8.90 9.16 3.04
CA ARG A 89 -9.40 9.39 1.68
C ARG A 89 -9.39 8.15 0.80
N ILE A 90 -8.71 7.09 1.24
CA ILE A 90 -8.49 5.87 0.44
C ILE A 90 -9.19 4.67 1.05
N VAL A 91 -9.15 4.54 2.37
CA VAL A 91 -9.57 3.32 3.07
C VAL A 91 -10.92 3.51 3.73
N VAL A 92 -11.88 2.69 3.33
CA VAL A 92 -13.17 2.53 4.01
C VAL A 92 -12.95 1.76 5.30
N LYS A 93 -13.30 2.37 6.43
CA LYS A 93 -13.21 1.74 7.76
C LYS A 93 -14.53 1.06 8.10
N ALA A 94 -14.56 -0.27 8.03
CA ALA A 94 -15.68 -1.10 8.45
C ALA A 94 -15.18 -2.44 8.99
N PRO A 95 -15.86 -3.07 9.97
CA PRO A 95 -15.62 -4.48 10.30
C PRO A 95 -15.88 -5.38 9.08
N LEU A 96 -15.20 -6.53 9.00
CA LEU A 96 -15.35 -7.49 7.89
C LEU A 96 -16.81 -7.90 7.63
N ALA A 97 -17.59 -8.13 8.69
CA ALA A 97 -19.00 -8.51 8.60
C ALA A 97 -19.93 -7.36 8.17
N ALA A 98 -19.43 -6.13 8.12
CA ALA A 98 -20.18 -4.91 7.83
C ALA A 98 -19.55 -4.11 6.68
N ILE A 99 -18.78 -4.78 5.82
CA ILE A 99 -18.26 -4.16 4.59
C ILE A 99 -19.46 -3.77 3.72
N PRO A 100 -19.61 -2.48 3.35
CA PRO A 100 -20.72 -2.03 2.52
C PRO A 100 -20.64 -2.64 1.12
N ASP A 101 -21.78 -2.81 0.45
CA ASP A 101 -21.86 -3.43 -0.88
C ASP A 101 -21.23 -2.60 -2.01
N ARG A 102 -20.85 -1.35 -1.71
CA ARG A 102 -20.18 -0.42 -2.61
C ARG A 102 -19.32 0.57 -1.83
N PHE A 103 -18.32 1.14 -2.50
CA PHE A 103 -17.47 2.19 -1.96
C PHE A 103 -17.57 3.47 -2.79
N PRO A 104 -17.23 4.65 -2.22
CA PRO A 104 -16.99 5.83 -3.02
C PRO A 104 -15.87 5.60 -4.04
N ASP A 105 -15.92 6.36 -5.12
CA ASP A 105 -14.95 6.22 -6.19
C ASP A 105 -13.52 6.50 -5.73
N GLY A 106 -12.59 5.60 -6.07
CA GLY A 106 -11.18 5.66 -5.68
C GLY A 106 -10.87 5.13 -4.28
N MET A 107 -11.87 4.58 -3.57
CA MET A 107 -11.69 3.97 -2.26
C MET A 107 -11.65 2.45 -2.31
N VAL A 108 -11.02 1.87 -1.29
CA VAL A 108 -10.88 0.43 -1.05
C VAL A 108 -11.12 0.12 0.41
N TRP A 109 -11.41 -1.14 0.73
CA TRP A 109 -11.31 -1.63 2.10
C TRP A 109 -10.02 -2.44 2.21
N LEU A 110 -9.21 -2.17 3.25
CA LEU A 110 -7.94 -2.84 3.51
C LEU A 110 -7.87 -3.24 4.98
N CYS A 111 -7.35 -4.42 5.26
CA CYS A 111 -7.10 -4.90 6.62
C CYS A 111 -5.83 -5.73 6.65
N GLU A 112 -4.82 -5.24 7.36
CA GLU A 112 -3.61 -6.02 7.65
C GLU A 112 -3.96 -7.25 8.49
N THR A 113 -3.28 -8.37 8.23
CA THR A 113 -3.43 -9.61 8.99
C THR A 113 -2.07 -10.17 9.39
N ASP A 114 -2.04 -10.89 10.51
CA ASP A 114 -0.82 -11.55 10.99
C ASP A 114 -0.35 -12.62 9.99
N GLU A 115 -1.27 -13.35 9.34
CA GLU A 115 -0.95 -14.32 8.31
C GLU A 115 -0.33 -13.67 7.07
N GLY A 116 -0.83 -12.50 6.66
CA GLY A 116 -0.27 -11.75 5.54
C GLY A 116 1.14 -11.26 5.83
N TRP A 117 1.36 -10.73 7.04
CA TRP A 117 2.68 -10.34 7.51
C TRP A 117 3.65 -11.53 7.52
N ALA A 118 3.26 -12.66 8.11
CA ALA A 118 4.08 -13.86 8.18
C ALA A 118 4.45 -14.38 6.79
N TRP A 119 3.48 -14.45 5.88
CA TRP A 119 3.70 -14.86 4.49
C TRP A 119 4.69 -13.92 3.78
N MET A 120 4.51 -12.61 3.88
CA MET A 120 5.39 -11.64 3.24
C MET A 120 6.83 -11.75 3.73
N MET A 121 7.02 -11.95 5.04
CA MET A 121 8.35 -12.13 5.63
C MET A 121 9.01 -13.43 5.19
N ASP A 122 8.24 -14.52 5.05
CA ASP A 122 8.73 -15.79 4.52
C ASP A 122 9.17 -15.68 3.06
N GLN A 123 8.37 -15.01 2.22
CA GLN A 123 8.75 -14.74 0.83
C GLN A 123 10.01 -13.89 0.73
N LEU A 124 10.14 -12.84 1.55
CA LEU A 124 11.32 -12.00 1.59
C LEU A 124 12.57 -12.80 1.98
N ALA A 125 12.46 -13.67 2.99
CA ALA A 125 13.57 -14.51 3.42
C ALA A 125 13.96 -15.52 2.32
N THR A 126 12.97 -16.16 1.69
CA THR A 126 13.19 -17.18 0.66
C THR A 126 13.78 -16.59 -0.63
N HIS A 127 13.37 -15.38 -1.00
CA HIS A 127 13.69 -14.76 -2.30
C HIS A 127 14.53 -13.48 -2.19
N GLN A 128 15.25 -13.29 -1.08
CA GLN A 128 15.99 -12.05 -0.77
C GLN A 128 16.85 -11.54 -1.93
N ASN A 129 17.62 -12.42 -2.57
CA ASN A 129 18.50 -12.04 -3.68
C ASN A 129 17.72 -11.52 -4.90
N ALA A 130 16.57 -12.14 -5.20
CA ALA A 130 15.72 -11.71 -6.30
C ALA A 130 15.11 -10.34 -6.01
N PHE A 131 14.62 -10.12 -4.78
CA PHE A 131 14.11 -8.81 -4.37
C PHE A 131 15.18 -7.73 -4.47
N VAL A 132 16.39 -7.95 -3.94
CA VAL A 132 17.49 -6.98 -4.04
C VAL A 132 17.82 -6.66 -5.49
N ALA A 133 17.93 -7.67 -6.35
CA ALA A 133 18.25 -7.47 -7.76
C ALA A 133 17.15 -6.68 -8.50
N LEU A 134 15.88 -7.04 -8.32
CA LEU A 134 14.74 -6.40 -8.97
C LEU A 134 14.53 -4.98 -8.47
N THR A 135 14.61 -4.73 -7.16
CA THR A 135 14.50 -3.39 -6.59
C THR A 135 15.65 -2.48 -7.06
N THR A 136 16.87 -3.01 -7.17
CA THR A 136 18.00 -2.26 -7.72
C THR A 136 17.75 -1.85 -9.18
N GLN A 137 17.27 -2.78 -10.01
CA GLN A 137 16.95 -2.47 -11.41
C GLN A 137 15.79 -1.47 -11.53
N ALA A 138 14.73 -1.63 -10.73
CA ALA A 138 13.62 -0.70 -10.70
C ALA A 138 14.07 0.72 -10.31
N LEU A 139 14.96 0.84 -9.33
CA LEU A 139 15.53 2.13 -8.93
C LEU A 139 16.35 2.77 -10.06
N GLN A 140 17.18 2.00 -10.77
CA GLN A 140 17.96 2.49 -11.90
C GLN A 140 17.07 3.00 -13.04
N LEU A 141 16.02 2.24 -13.38
CA LEU A 141 15.04 2.65 -14.38
C LEU A 141 14.29 3.92 -13.96
N PHE A 142 13.90 3.99 -12.69
CA PHE A 142 13.26 5.18 -12.14
C PHE A 142 14.18 6.40 -12.23
N GLN A 143 15.44 6.29 -11.78
CA GLN A 143 16.45 7.35 -11.88
C GLN A 143 16.65 7.83 -13.32
N ALA A 144 16.71 6.91 -14.29
CA ALA A 144 16.87 7.26 -15.71
C ALA A 144 15.63 7.96 -16.29
N SER A 145 14.45 7.75 -15.69
CA SER A 145 13.20 8.40 -16.12
C SER A 145 13.02 9.82 -15.59
N LEU A 146 13.83 10.23 -14.60
CA LEU A 146 13.71 11.55 -13.99
C LEU A 146 14.33 12.64 -14.88
N PRO A 147 13.76 13.85 -14.90
CA PRO A 147 14.40 15.01 -15.50
C PRO A 147 15.80 15.26 -14.89
N PRO A 148 16.78 15.77 -15.64
CA PRO A 148 18.15 16.02 -15.16
C PRO A 148 18.22 16.90 -13.89
N GLU A 149 17.27 17.81 -13.74
CA GLU A 149 17.13 18.74 -12.62
C GLU A 149 16.28 18.21 -11.45
N SER A 150 15.83 16.95 -11.52
CA SER A 150 14.98 16.37 -10.48
C SER A 150 15.70 16.27 -9.14
N THR A 151 15.05 16.83 -8.10
CA THR A 151 15.49 16.71 -6.70
C THR A 151 14.74 15.62 -5.95
N LEU A 152 13.93 14.81 -6.63
CA LEU A 152 13.03 13.84 -5.99
C LEU A 152 13.77 12.79 -5.15
N LEU A 153 14.94 12.37 -5.62
CA LEU A 153 15.83 11.40 -4.97
C LEU A 153 17.04 12.06 -4.28
N ALA A 154 17.04 13.39 -4.16
CA ALA A 154 18.09 14.07 -3.40
C ALA A 154 18.02 13.62 -1.94
N PRO A 155 19.17 13.43 -1.26
CA PRO A 155 19.18 13.14 0.17
C PRO A 155 18.35 14.17 0.91
N ALA A 156 17.51 13.73 1.85
CA ALA A 156 16.81 14.63 2.74
C ALA A 156 17.83 15.55 3.44
N ALA A 157 17.52 16.84 3.53
CA ALA A 157 18.37 17.76 4.29
C ALA A 157 18.45 17.26 5.74
N PRO A 158 19.64 17.26 6.37
CA PRO A 158 19.76 16.82 7.75
C PRO A 158 18.82 17.66 8.63
N GLU A 159 17.95 17.00 9.39
CA GLU A 159 17.12 17.68 10.38
C GLU A 159 18.03 18.42 11.35
N VAL A 160 17.90 19.75 11.39
CA VAL A 160 18.54 20.57 12.42
C VAL A 160 17.81 20.23 13.72
N ALA A 161 18.43 19.37 14.53
CA ALA A 161 17.94 19.03 15.86
C ALA A 161 17.64 20.32 16.62
N THR A 162 16.35 20.58 16.87
CA THR A 162 15.93 21.72 17.67
C THR A 162 16.38 21.41 19.11
N PRO A 163 17.18 22.26 19.77
CA PRO A 163 17.62 21.97 21.13
C PRO A 163 16.39 21.88 22.02
N ALA A 164 16.26 20.76 22.73
CA ALA A 164 15.20 20.53 23.70
C ALA A 164 15.24 21.63 24.76
N THR A 165 14.20 22.46 24.81
CA THR A 165 13.99 23.41 25.91
C THR A 165 13.72 22.61 27.18
N VAL A 166 14.74 22.45 28.03
CA VAL A 166 14.58 21.90 29.37
C VAL A 166 13.77 22.92 30.19
N VAL A 167 12.46 22.68 30.31
CA VAL A 167 11.63 23.35 31.32
C VAL A 167 11.93 22.66 32.65
N MET A 168 12.85 23.23 33.43
CA MET A 168 12.99 22.86 34.83
C MET A 168 11.76 23.34 35.59
N ALA A 169 10.91 22.41 36.00
CA ALA A 169 9.94 22.65 37.06
C ALA A 169 10.70 22.64 38.41
N ALA A 170 10.80 23.80 39.05
CA ALA A 170 11.19 23.89 40.45
C ALA A 170 9.98 23.58 41.34
N LEU A 171 10.24 22.79 42.39
CA LEU A 171 9.34 22.38 43.46
C LEU A 171 8.79 23.57 44.26
#